data_AF-A0A0D8J569-F1
#
_entry.id   AF-A0A0D8J569-F1
#
_cell.length_a   1.000
_cell.length_b   1.000
_cell.length_c   1.000
_cell.angle_alpha   90.00
_cell.angle_beta   90.00
_cell.angle_gamma   90.00
#
_symmetry.space_group_name_H-M   'P 1'
#
loop_
_entity.id
_entity.type
_entity.pdbx_description
1 polymer ?
#
loop_
_entity_poly.entity_id
_entity_poly.type
_entity_poly.pdbx_seq_one_letter_code
_entity_poly.pdbx_strand_id
1 'polypeptide(L)'
;MRKLIRHILFILFQLFILAASAQNESSDQLIESILESHLDKIEEGTDVALIIQDLEYFLEHPVNINSTSATELAKLYLLNEIQIQKLLEYIPTYGPVYSIFELKTIDGFTPNLLQKLQYFIEFGPEEQQPQTLKEQLKYADNQLLLRTLGNLQKARGYKEKDDGTIPYEGNRFRYYTRYNFRAGDKLSVGLTAEKDPGEAFFTGSNKSGFDYYSGHISFKLNNTFENISLGDYLVRSGQGLVLWQGYTTGKSENVLGIAKTGQGVRAYTSVDENFYFRGAAGTVKLGNSRLSLFYSHKNADGNLEYNDSVATHFTSLQTSGYHRTESEIADEKTVKFTNAGGVFTHRFNHLKLGATVVFQQFDKPFIRSDQLYNQFRFSGTNNYTAGADYLFSKTTIRCLARQPSLNQKAKR
;
A
#
# COMPACT_ATOMS: atom_id res chain seq x y z
N MET A 1 -31.22 41.99 1.49
CA MET A 1 -30.05 41.20 1.03
C MET A 1 -29.54 40.19 2.06
N ARG A 2 -29.11 40.59 3.27
CA ARG A 2 -28.59 39.64 4.30
C ARG A 2 -29.57 38.50 4.68
N LYS A 3 -30.86 38.80 4.80
CA LYS A 3 -31.89 37.77 5.08
C LYS A 3 -32.00 36.77 3.92
N LEU A 4 -31.98 37.24 2.68
CA LEU A 4 -32.08 36.40 1.49
C LEU A 4 -30.88 35.43 1.38
N ILE A 5 -29.66 35.94 1.61
CA ILE A 5 -28.43 35.12 1.63
C ILE A 5 -28.50 34.03 2.71
N ARG A 6 -29.05 34.34 3.89
CA ARG A 6 -29.20 33.38 4.97
C ARG A 6 -30.20 32.26 4.64
N HIS A 7 -31.28 32.58 3.91
CA HIS A 7 -32.25 31.58 3.46
C HIS A 7 -31.68 30.73 2.33
N ILE A 8 -30.91 31.31 1.41
CA ILE A 8 -30.22 30.58 0.34
C ILE A 8 -29.20 29.60 0.94
N LEU A 9 -28.38 30.03 1.91
CA LEU A 9 -27.44 29.14 2.61
C LEU A 9 -28.16 28.02 3.38
N PHE A 10 -29.29 28.33 4.01
CA PHE A 10 -30.08 27.33 4.73
C PHE A 10 -30.72 26.29 3.79
N ILE A 11 -31.20 26.73 2.63
CA ILE A 11 -31.76 25.85 1.58
C ILE A 11 -30.65 25.00 0.96
N LEU A 12 -29.48 25.56 0.69
CA LEU A 12 -28.29 24.82 0.23
C LEU A 12 -27.86 23.76 1.25
N PHE A 13 -27.89 24.08 2.55
CA PHE A 13 -27.57 23.14 3.61
C PHE A 13 -28.62 22.02 3.73
N GLN A 14 -29.91 22.34 3.59
CA GLN A 14 -31.01 21.35 3.58
C GLN A 14 -30.95 20.43 2.35
N LEU A 15 -30.62 20.97 1.16
CA LEU A 15 -30.40 20.19 -0.06
C LEU A 15 -29.18 19.27 0.07
N PHE A 16 -28.14 19.68 0.80
CA PHE A 16 -26.98 18.86 1.10
C PHE A 16 -27.33 17.67 2.02
N ILE A 17 -28.24 17.85 2.98
CA ILE A 17 -28.71 16.79 3.88
C ILE A 17 -29.63 15.80 3.13
N LEU A 18 -30.50 16.28 2.23
CA LEU A 18 -31.42 15.42 1.47
C LEU A 18 -30.73 14.62 0.34
N ALA A 19 -29.54 15.05 -0.08
CA ALA A 19 -28.70 14.30 -1.03
C ALA A 19 -27.83 13.22 -0.35
N ALA A 20 -27.91 13.08 0.98
CA ALA A 20 -27.23 12.01 1.69
C ALA A 20 -27.95 10.67 1.44
N SER A 21 -27.55 9.98 0.37
CA SER A 21 -27.76 8.54 0.30
C SER A 21 -26.83 7.88 1.31
N ALA A 22 -27.41 7.27 2.34
CA ALA A 22 -26.71 6.25 3.10
C ALA A 22 -26.57 5.01 2.19
N GLN A 23 -25.35 4.58 1.87
CA GLN A 23 -25.12 3.37 1.10
C GLN A 23 -24.19 2.39 1.83
N ASN A 24 -24.65 1.14 1.83
CA ASN A 24 -23.97 -0.15 1.94
C ASN A 24 -23.00 -0.41 3.12
N GLU A 25 -23.59 -0.71 4.28
CA GLU A 25 -22.93 -1.49 5.35
C GLU A 25 -22.31 -2.82 4.84
N SER A 26 -22.80 -3.36 3.72
CA SER A 26 -22.40 -4.69 3.22
C SER A 26 -20.99 -4.77 2.64
N SER A 27 -20.48 -3.69 2.04
CA SER A 27 -19.15 -3.70 1.39
C SER A 27 -18.03 -3.53 2.41
N ASP A 28 -18.24 -2.67 3.41
CA ASP A 28 -17.32 -2.48 4.53
C ASP A 28 -17.20 -3.77 5.35
N GLN A 29 -18.32 -4.41 5.68
CA GLN A 29 -18.35 -5.71 6.38
C GLN A 29 -17.63 -6.81 5.58
N LEU A 30 -17.74 -6.82 4.25
CA LEU A 30 -17.02 -7.76 3.40
C LEU A 30 -15.50 -7.54 3.49
N ILE A 31 -15.04 -6.29 3.31
CA ILE A 31 -13.62 -5.94 3.40
C ILE A 31 -13.07 -6.26 4.78
N GLU A 32 -13.79 -5.90 5.84
CA GLU A 32 -13.45 -6.20 7.22
C GLU A 32 -13.32 -7.71 7.44
N SER A 33 -14.29 -8.51 6.98
CA SER A 33 -14.21 -9.98 7.09
C SER A 33 -13.02 -10.59 6.32
N ILE A 34 -12.64 -9.99 5.19
CA ILE A 34 -11.46 -10.42 4.42
C ILE A 34 -10.20 -10.10 5.21
N LEU A 35 -10.09 -8.89 5.77
CA LEU A 35 -8.95 -8.48 6.59
C LEU A 35 -8.84 -9.30 7.88
N GLU A 36 -9.95 -9.50 8.59
CA GLU A 36 -10.02 -10.32 9.80
C GLU A 36 -9.51 -11.74 9.56
N SER A 37 -9.93 -12.35 8.44
CA SER A 37 -9.45 -13.69 8.04
C SER A 37 -7.95 -13.76 7.70
N HIS A 38 -7.29 -12.61 7.72
CA HIS A 38 -5.90 -12.39 7.33
C HIS A 38 -5.09 -11.62 8.38
N LEU A 39 -5.65 -11.29 9.56
CA LEU A 39 -4.97 -10.51 10.60
C LEU A 39 -3.65 -11.15 11.04
N ASP A 40 -3.62 -12.46 11.26
CA ASP A 40 -2.41 -13.21 11.64
C ASP A 40 -1.30 -13.17 10.58
N LYS A 41 -1.61 -12.68 9.38
CA LYS A 41 -0.70 -12.58 8.24
C LYS A 41 -0.18 -11.15 8.05
N ILE A 42 -0.84 -10.14 8.63
CA ILE A 42 -0.41 -8.75 8.54
C ILE A 42 0.87 -8.58 9.36
N GLU A 43 2.00 -8.41 8.68
CA GLU A 43 3.29 -8.13 9.33
C GLU A 43 3.32 -6.71 9.91
N GLU A 44 4.10 -6.52 10.97
CA GLU A 44 4.38 -5.22 11.57
C GLU A 44 4.95 -4.25 10.51
N GLY A 45 4.38 -3.04 10.42
CA GLY A 45 4.71 -2.06 9.36
C GLY A 45 3.92 -2.23 8.05
N THR A 46 2.96 -3.15 7.98
CA THR A 46 2.00 -3.21 6.87
C THR A 46 0.98 -2.09 7.00
N ASP A 47 0.93 -1.22 6.00
CA ASP A 47 -0.08 -0.18 5.90
C ASP A 47 -1.41 -0.77 5.39
N VAL A 48 -2.29 -1.13 6.33
CA VAL A 48 -3.60 -1.75 6.05
C VAL A 48 -4.52 -0.82 5.27
N ALA A 49 -4.36 0.50 5.42
CA ALA A 49 -5.19 1.48 4.69
C ALA A 49 -4.97 1.39 3.17
N LEU A 50 -3.77 0.99 2.73
CA LEU A 50 -3.50 0.74 1.31
C LEU A 50 -4.23 -0.49 0.77
N ILE A 51 -4.43 -1.52 1.61
CA ILE A 51 -5.14 -2.74 1.24
C ILE A 51 -6.63 -2.43 1.10
N ILE A 52 -7.21 -1.74 2.09
CA ILE A 52 -8.61 -1.31 2.09
C ILE A 52 -8.89 -0.52 0.81
N GLN A 53 -8.05 0.48 0.51
CA GLN A 53 -8.23 1.31 -0.68
C GLN A 53 -8.18 0.51 -2.00
N ASP A 54 -7.26 -0.44 -2.12
CA ASP A 54 -7.20 -1.30 -3.31
C ASP A 54 -8.47 -2.16 -3.43
N LEU A 55 -8.95 -2.75 -2.33
CA LEU A 55 -10.16 -3.58 -2.32
C LEU A 55 -11.43 -2.77 -2.62
N GLU A 56 -11.59 -1.59 -2.01
CA GLU A 56 -12.69 -0.65 -2.31
C GLU A 56 -12.71 -0.33 -3.81
N TYR A 57 -11.55 -0.03 -4.40
CA TYR A 57 -11.43 0.23 -5.82
C TYR A 57 -11.88 -0.98 -6.66
N PHE A 58 -11.46 -2.20 -6.32
CA PHE A 58 -11.83 -3.38 -7.11
C PHE A 58 -13.28 -3.86 -6.90
N LEU A 59 -13.99 -3.39 -5.87
CA LEU A 59 -15.44 -3.59 -5.76
C LEU A 59 -16.19 -2.74 -6.78
N GLU A 60 -15.73 -1.51 -7.04
CA GLU A 60 -16.31 -0.62 -8.05
C GLU A 60 -15.81 -0.93 -9.46
N HIS A 61 -14.58 -1.43 -9.58
CA HIS A 61 -13.88 -1.71 -10.83
C HIS A 61 -13.28 -3.13 -10.82
N PRO A 62 -14.09 -4.19 -11.00
CA PRO A 62 -13.61 -5.57 -10.94
C PRO A 62 -12.56 -5.86 -12.01
N VAL A 63 -11.59 -6.71 -11.67
CA VAL A 63 -10.51 -7.11 -12.58
C VAL A 63 -11.03 -8.09 -13.62
N ASN A 64 -10.91 -7.75 -14.89
CA ASN A 64 -11.18 -8.69 -15.97
C ASN A 64 -10.09 -9.76 -16.04
N ILE A 65 -10.42 -10.99 -15.65
CA ILE A 65 -9.47 -12.11 -15.62
C ILE A 65 -8.86 -12.40 -17.00
N ASN A 66 -9.62 -12.18 -18.07
CA ASN A 66 -9.16 -12.43 -19.43
C ASN A 66 -8.22 -11.36 -19.97
N SER A 67 -8.12 -10.21 -19.30
CA SER A 67 -7.30 -9.06 -19.71
C SER A 67 -6.66 -8.39 -18.50
N THR A 68 -5.82 -9.13 -17.77
CA THR A 68 -5.17 -8.65 -16.55
C THR A 68 -3.66 -8.89 -16.55
N SER A 69 -2.98 -8.32 -15.56
CA SER A 69 -1.55 -8.47 -15.33
C SER A 69 -1.27 -9.08 -13.95
N ALA A 70 -0.10 -9.71 -13.79
CA ALA A 70 0.33 -10.22 -12.49
C ALA A 70 0.35 -9.15 -11.39
N THR A 71 0.68 -7.91 -11.75
CA THR A 71 0.72 -6.75 -10.85
C THR A 71 -0.67 -6.30 -10.39
N GLU A 72 -1.67 -6.44 -11.25
CA GLU A 72 -3.05 -6.10 -10.92
C GLU A 72 -3.69 -7.17 -10.04
N LEU A 73 -3.55 -8.45 -10.40
CA LEU A 73 -3.98 -9.58 -9.57
C LEU A 73 -3.32 -9.57 -8.17
N ALA A 74 -2.07 -9.11 -8.08
CA ALA A 74 -1.37 -8.95 -6.81
C ALA A 74 -1.99 -7.90 -5.86
N LYS A 75 -2.76 -6.94 -6.40
CA LYS A 75 -3.47 -5.93 -5.60
C LYS A 75 -4.82 -6.43 -5.06
N LEU A 76 -5.24 -7.64 -5.43
CA LEU A 76 -6.39 -8.28 -4.80
C LEU A 76 -6.06 -8.83 -3.41
N TYR A 77 -4.79 -9.04 -3.08
CA TYR A 77 -4.30 -9.62 -1.81
C TYR A 77 -4.84 -11.03 -1.45
N LEU A 78 -5.70 -11.61 -2.30
CA LEU A 78 -6.28 -12.93 -2.16
C LEU A 78 -5.42 -14.03 -2.79
N LEU A 79 -4.59 -13.67 -3.77
CA LEU A 79 -3.79 -14.61 -4.56
C LEU A 79 -2.30 -14.50 -4.23
N ASN A 80 -1.65 -15.64 -4.02
CA ASN A 80 -0.20 -15.71 -3.94
C ASN A 80 0.45 -15.73 -5.33
N GLU A 81 1.76 -15.51 -5.41
CA GLU A 81 2.47 -15.42 -6.68
C GLU A 81 2.34 -16.69 -7.55
N ILE A 82 2.23 -17.88 -6.93
CA ILE A 82 2.07 -19.16 -7.64
C ILE A 82 0.66 -19.26 -8.26
N GLN A 83 -0.39 -18.89 -7.52
CA GLN A 83 -1.77 -18.87 -8.01
C GLN A 83 -1.93 -17.87 -9.17
N ILE A 84 -1.32 -16.69 -9.04
CA ILE A 84 -1.31 -15.68 -10.11
C ILE A 84 -0.64 -16.23 -11.37
N GLN A 85 0.51 -16.89 -11.25
CA GLN A 85 1.19 -17.49 -12.39
C GLN A 85 0.34 -18.58 -13.05
N LYS A 86 -0.22 -19.51 -12.27
CA LYS A 86 -1.09 -20.57 -12.80
C LYS A 86 -2.31 -20.00 -13.54
N LEU A 87 -2.90 -18.92 -13.03
CA LEU A 87 -4.02 -18.24 -13.69
C LEU A 87 -3.60 -17.62 -15.03
N LEU A 88 -2.46 -16.93 -15.05
CA LEU A 88 -1.93 -16.30 -16.27
C LEU A 88 -1.44 -17.34 -17.31
N GLU A 89 -1.04 -18.54 -16.88
CA GLU A 89 -0.72 -19.67 -17.76
C GLU A 89 -1.97 -20.37 -18.31
N TYR A 90 -3.06 -20.39 -17.54
CA TYR A 90 -4.30 -21.06 -17.90
C TYR A 90 -4.94 -20.43 -19.15
N ILE A 91 -5.06 -19.10 -19.18
CA ILE A 91 -5.76 -18.35 -20.25
C ILE A 91 -5.17 -18.62 -21.66
N PRO A 92 -3.85 -18.48 -21.90
CA PRO A 92 -3.30 -18.76 -23.23
C PRO A 92 -3.32 -20.26 -23.60
N THR A 93 -3.42 -21.16 -22.61
CA THR A 93 -3.39 -22.61 -22.82
C THR A 93 -4.78 -23.18 -23.15
N TYR A 94 -5.82 -22.68 -22.48
CA TYR A 94 -7.18 -23.23 -22.54
C TYR A 94 -8.20 -22.26 -23.16
N GLY A 95 -7.84 -20.99 -23.35
CA GLY A 95 -8.73 -19.94 -23.83
C GLY A 95 -9.27 -19.04 -22.71
N PRO A 96 -10.13 -18.08 -23.06
CA PRO A 96 -10.74 -17.16 -22.09
C PRO A 96 -11.63 -17.91 -21.09
N VAL A 97 -11.62 -17.43 -19.85
CA VAL A 97 -12.43 -17.91 -18.74
C VAL A 97 -13.80 -17.25 -18.81
N TYR A 98 -14.87 -18.04 -18.76
CA TYR A 98 -16.25 -17.53 -18.81
C TYR A 98 -16.98 -17.59 -17.47
N SER A 99 -16.46 -18.36 -16.51
CA SER A 99 -17.08 -18.53 -15.21
C SER A 99 -16.08 -18.75 -14.08
N ILE A 100 -16.41 -18.25 -12.89
CA ILE A 100 -15.68 -18.50 -11.64
C ILE A 100 -15.45 -19.99 -11.36
N PHE A 101 -16.37 -20.86 -11.81
CA PHE A 101 -16.28 -22.29 -11.58
C PHE A 101 -15.17 -22.97 -12.39
N GLU A 102 -14.76 -22.40 -13.52
CA GLU A 102 -13.63 -22.92 -14.30
C GLU A 102 -12.32 -22.76 -13.54
N LEU A 103 -12.17 -21.70 -12.74
CA LEU A 103 -10.98 -21.46 -11.94
C LEU A 103 -10.74 -22.56 -10.90
N LYS A 104 -11.76 -23.35 -10.53
CA LYS A 104 -11.63 -24.53 -9.67
C LYS A 104 -10.73 -25.62 -10.28
N THR A 105 -10.56 -25.62 -11.60
CA THR A 105 -9.66 -26.56 -12.28
C THR A 105 -8.18 -26.21 -12.08
N ILE A 106 -7.90 -24.98 -11.65
CA ILE A 106 -6.54 -24.50 -11.39
C ILE A 106 -6.11 -24.90 -9.99
N ASP A 107 -5.00 -25.63 -9.90
CA ASP A 107 -4.47 -26.11 -8.63
C ASP A 107 -4.12 -24.97 -7.67
N GLY A 108 -4.68 -25.02 -6.46
CA GLY A 108 -4.57 -23.96 -5.45
C GLY A 108 -5.80 -23.04 -5.36
N PHE A 109 -6.79 -23.16 -6.25
CA PHE A 109 -8.03 -22.38 -6.20
C PHE A 109 -9.13 -23.12 -5.41
N THR A 110 -9.26 -22.80 -4.12
CA THR A 110 -10.24 -23.44 -3.23
C THR A 110 -11.62 -22.76 -3.32
N PRO A 111 -12.72 -23.45 -2.97
CA PRO A 111 -14.06 -22.83 -2.97
C PRO A 111 -14.16 -21.56 -2.11
N ASN A 112 -13.51 -21.53 -0.95
CA ASN A 112 -13.46 -20.35 -0.08
C ASN A 112 -12.73 -19.17 -0.77
N LEU A 113 -11.59 -19.44 -1.42
CA LEU A 113 -10.88 -18.42 -2.19
C LEU A 113 -11.76 -17.86 -3.32
N LEU A 114 -12.41 -18.73 -4.09
CA LEU A 114 -13.28 -18.33 -5.20
C LEU A 114 -14.49 -17.50 -4.74
N GLN A 115 -15.07 -17.84 -3.58
CA GLN A 115 -16.17 -17.09 -2.97
C GLN A 115 -15.76 -15.66 -2.61
N LYS A 116 -14.50 -15.43 -2.19
CA LYS A 116 -13.99 -14.08 -1.95
C LYS A 116 -13.60 -13.38 -3.27
N LEU A 117 -12.98 -14.12 -4.17
CA LEU A 117 -12.46 -13.58 -5.43
C LEU A 117 -13.59 -13.05 -6.33
N GLN A 118 -14.75 -13.70 -6.35
CA GLN A 118 -15.89 -13.34 -7.22
C GLN A 118 -16.38 -11.89 -7.06
N TYR A 119 -16.10 -11.23 -5.92
CA TYR A 119 -16.50 -9.84 -5.69
C TYR A 119 -15.59 -8.82 -6.39
N PHE A 120 -14.38 -9.23 -6.79
CA PHE A 120 -13.35 -8.33 -7.30
C PHE A 120 -12.93 -8.65 -8.74
N ILE A 121 -13.61 -9.59 -9.39
CA ILE A 121 -13.23 -10.06 -10.72
C ILE A 121 -14.44 -10.16 -11.64
N GLU A 122 -14.21 -10.01 -12.93
CA GLU A 122 -15.20 -10.18 -13.98
C GLU A 122 -14.68 -11.05 -15.12
N PHE A 123 -15.63 -11.56 -15.91
CA PHE A 123 -15.38 -12.41 -17.09
C PHE A 123 -15.86 -11.66 -18.33
N GLY A 124 -15.06 -10.69 -18.76
CA GLY A 124 -15.33 -9.89 -19.96
C GLY A 124 -14.56 -10.41 -21.17
N PRO A 125 -14.93 -9.95 -22.40
CA PRO A 125 -14.05 -10.10 -23.55
C PRO A 125 -12.71 -9.41 -23.29
N GLU A 126 -11.66 -9.84 -23.98
CA GLU A 126 -10.39 -9.10 -23.99
C GLU A 126 -10.65 -7.70 -24.54
N GLU A 127 -10.25 -6.65 -23.81
CA GLU A 127 -10.44 -5.27 -24.25
C GLU A 127 -9.65 -5.06 -25.56
N GLN A 128 -10.37 -4.94 -26.67
CA GLN A 128 -9.78 -5.04 -28.01
C GLN A 128 -8.88 -3.84 -28.38
N GLN A 129 -8.92 -2.74 -27.61
CA GLN A 129 -8.03 -1.59 -27.83
C GLN A 129 -7.64 -0.92 -26.49
N PRO A 130 -6.35 -0.69 -26.22
CA PRO A 130 -5.93 0.07 -25.05
C PRO A 130 -6.44 1.50 -25.18
N GLN A 131 -7.38 1.88 -24.31
CA GLN A 131 -7.97 3.22 -24.30
C GLN A 131 -6.88 4.29 -24.26
N THR A 132 -7.01 5.32 -25.07
CA THR A 132 -6.05 6.42 -25.08
C THR A 132 -6.11 7.16 -23.74
N LEU A 133 -5.00 7.82 -23.35
CA LEU A 133 -4.96 8.61 -22.11
C LEU A 133 -6.07 9.68 -22.09
N LYS A 134 -6.41 10.22 -23.27
CA LYS A 134 -7.48 11.21 -23.46
C LYS A 134 -8.87 10.63 -23.17
N GLU A 135 -9.13 9.38 -23.57
CA GLU A 135 -10.40 8.70 -23.26
C GLU A 135 -10.48 8.35 -21.77
N GLN A 136 -9.40 7.84 -21.18
CA GLN A 136 -9.36 7.54 -19.75
C GLN A 136 -9.52 8.81 -18.89
N LEU A 137 -8.96 9.95 -19.32
CA LEU A 137 -9.17 11.24 -18.65
C LEU A 137 -10.64 11.70 -18.68
N LYS A 138 -11.40 11.32 -19.71
CA LYS A 138 -12.83 11.66 -19.82
C LYS A 138 -13.68 10.92 -18.80
N TYR A 139 -13.30 9.68 -18.48
CA TYR A 139 -13.97 8.82 -17.51
C TYR A 139 -13.11 8.64 -16.24
N ALA A 140 -12.35 9.68 -15.87
CA ALA A 140 -11.46 9.61 -14.72
C ALA A 140 -12.24 9.67 -13.41
N ASP A 141 -11.85 8.82 -12.48
CA ASP A 141 -12.43 8.74 -11.15
C ASP A 141 -11.85 9.83 -10.26
N ASN A 142 -12.74 10.52 -9.55
CA ASN A 142 -12.41 11.59 -8.63
C ASN A 142 -13.01 11.27 -7.26
N GLN A 143 -12.14 11.05 -6.27
CA GLN A 143 -12.56 10.73 -4.91
C GLN A 143 -12.01 11.77 -3.95
N LEU A 144 -12.89 12.38 -3.15
CA LEU A 144 -12.54 13.28 -2.06
C LEU A 144 -13.11 12.71 -0.76
N LEU A 145 -12.21 12.38 0.16
CA LEU A 145 -12.54 11.91 1.50
C LEU A 145 -12.16 12.97 2.51
N LEU A 146 -13.15 13.44 3.27
CA LEU A 146 -12.97 14.31 4.42
C LEU A 146 -13.47 13.58 5.66
N ARG A 147 -12.60 13.43 6.66
CA ARG A 147 -12.92 12.70 7.89
C ARG A 147 -12.46 13.50 9.09
N THR A 148 -13.36 13.67 10.07
CA THR A 148 -13.03 14.25 11.37
C THR A 148 -13.34 13.23 12.44
N LEU A 149 -12.35 12.91 13.28
CA LEU A 149 -12.47 11.96 14.37
C LEU A 149 -12.03 12.62 15.68
N GLY A 150 -12.64 12.26 16.80
CA GLY A 150 -12.20 12.78 18.09
C GLY A 150 -12.97 12.19 19.25
N ASN A 151 -12.30 12.12 20.41
CA ASN A 151 -12.88 11.59 21.62
C ASN A 151 -13.57 12.69 22.43
N LEU A 152 -14.75 12.38 23.00
CA LEU A 152 -15.47 13.31 23.87
C LEU A 152 -14.77 13.54 25.21
N GLN A 153 -14.06 12.53 25.72
CA GLN A 153 -13.26 12.65 26.94
C GLN A 153 -11.89 13.27 26.61
N LYS A 154 -11.48 14.27 27.40
CA LYS A 154 -10.15 14.87 27.28
C LYS A 154 -9.11 13.95 27.91
N ALA A 155 -8.13 13.51 27.12
CA ALA A 155 -6.94 12.82 27.61
C ALA A 155 -6.11 13.71 28.55
N ARG A 156 -5.22 13.10 29.33
CA ARG A 156 -4.35 13.79 30.31
C ARG A 156 -3.52 14.91 29.67
N GLY A 157 -3.05 14.74 28.43
CA GLY A 157 -2.24 15.75 27.73
C GLY A 157 -2.94 17.07 27.42
N TYR A 158 -4.28 17.11 27.50
CA TYR A 158 -5.07 18.36 27.36
C TYR A 158 -5.38 19.04 28.70
N LYS A 159 -4.91 18.47 29.81
CA LYS A 159 -5.10 19.03 31.15
C LYS A 159 -3.81 19.72 31.58
N GLU A 160 -3.97 20.82 32.29
CA GLU A 160 -2.88 21.53 32.93
C GLU A 160 -2.18 20.61 33.95
N LYS A 161 -0.85 20.61 33.91
CA LYS A 161 0.01 19.96 34.89
C LYS A 161 0.16 20.83 36.14
N ASP A 162 0.75 20.27 37.20
CA ASP A 162 1.02 20.99 38.45
C ASP A 162 1.96 22.21 38.25
N ASP A 163 2.73 22.23 37.16
CA ASP A 163 3.61 23.34 36.75
C ASP A 163 2.91 24.43 35.91
N GLY A 164 1.60 24.31 35.67
CA GLY A 164 0.81 25.25 34.87
C GLY A 164 0.91 25.05 33.36
N THR A 165 1.68 24.07 32.88
CA THR A 165 1.84 23.81 31.45
C THR A 165 0.75 22.86 30.91
N ILE A 166 0.33 23.07 29.67
CA ILE A 166 -0.55 22.15 28.94
C ILE A 166 0.33 21.41 27.92
N PRO A 167 0.50 20.08 28.03
CA PRO A 167 1.43 19.34 27.17
C PRO A 167 1.10 19.37 25.68
N TYR A 168 -0.19 19.31 25.32
CA TYR A 168 -0.61 19.28 23.92
C TYR A 168 -0.90 20.69 23.40
N GLU A 169 -0.21 21.05 22.33
CA GLU A 169 -0.30 22.40 21.76
C GLU A 169 -1.65 22.68 21.09
N GLY A 170 -2.29 21.66 20.50
CA GLY A 170 -3.50 21.83 19.71
C GLY A 170 -4.71 21.03 20.17
N ASN A 171 -5.69 20.91 19.27
CA ASN A 171 -7.00 20.38 19.60
C ASN A 171 -7.08 18.84 19.47
N ARG A 172 -8.09 18.25 20.11
CA ARG A 172 -8.29 16.79 20.20
C ARG A 172 -8.87 16.10 18.97
N PHE A 173 -9.18 16.84 17.93
CA PHE A 173 -9.76 16.29 16.72
C PHE A 173 -8.64 15.96 15.72
N ARG A 174 -8.76 14.78 15.15
CA ARG A 174 -8.04 14.37 13.96
C ARG A 174 -8.78 14.87 12.74
N TYR A 175 -8.07 15.53 11.83
CA TYR A 175 -8.62 15.93 10.53
C TYR A 175 -7.87 15.17 9.46
N TYR A 176 -8.60 14.46 8.61
CA TYR A 176 -8.03 13.66 7.56
C TYR A 176 -8.68 14.03 6.22
N THR A 177 -7.84 14.39 5.26
CA THR A 177 -8.24 14.80 3.91
C THR A 177 -7.46 13.96 2.92
N ARG A 178 -8.16 13.26 2.02
CA ARG A 178 -7.55 12.57 0.89
C ARG A 178 -8.29 12.93 -0.38
N TYR A 179 -7.53 13.37 -1.38
CA TYR A 179 -7.99 13.51 -2.75
C TYR A 179 -7.26 12.49 -3.63
N ASN A 180 -8.00 11.74 -4.42
CA ASN A 180 -7.47 10.76 -5.35
C ASN A 180 -8.11 10.96 -6.72
N PHE A 181 -7.26 11.05 -7.73
CA PHE A 181 -7.63 11.15 -9.13
C PHE A 181 -7.02 9.98 -9.88
N ARG A 182 -7.83 9.23 -10.61
CA ARG A 182 -7.38 8.07 -11.36
C ARG A 182 -7.98 8.06 -12.76
N ALA A 183 -7.13 7.95 -13.77
CA ALA A 183 -7.55 7.74 -15.15
C ALA A 183 -7.09 6.33 -15.57
N GLY A 184 -7.96 5.35 -15.34
CA GLY A 184 -7.70 3.93 -15.63
C GLY A 184 -6.43 3.39 -14.94
N ASP A 185 -5.59 2.71 -15.73
CA ASP A 185 -4.29 2.18 -15.30
C ASP A 185 -3.11 3.11 -15.64
N LYS A 186 -3.34 4.22 -16.36
CA LYS A 186 -2.27 5.06 -16.91
C LYS A 186 -1.84 6.23 -16.05
N LEU A 187 -2.74 6.79 -15.24
CA LEU A 187 -2.44 7.95 -14.41
C LEU A 187 -3.16 7.84 -13.06
N SER A 188 -2.40 8.09 -12.00
CA SER A 188 -2.89 8.26 -10.65
C SER A 188 -2.24 9.49 -10.03
N VAL A 189 -3.05 10.37 -9.46
CA VAL A 189 -2.59 11.55 -8.72
C VAL A 189 -3.31 11.52 -7.37
N GLY A 190 -2.56 11.71 -6.30
CA GLY A 190 -3.13 11.76 -4.96
C GLY A 190 -2.51 12.83 -4.11
N LEU A 191 -3.32 13.36 -3.21
CA LEU A 191 -2.92 14.25 -2.13
C LEU A 191 -3.59 13.76 -0.85
N THR A 192 -2.80 13.56 0.19
CA THR A 192 -3.26 13.16 1.51
C THR A 192 -2.71 14.15 2.53
N ALA A 193 -3.55 14.61 3.44
CA ALA A 193 -3.16 15.46 4.55
C ALA A 193 -3.84 14.97 5.82
N GLU A 194 -3.07 14.89 6.90
CA GLU A 194 -3.58 14.49 8.21
C GLU A 194 -3.16 15.50 9.27
N LYS A 195 -4.07 15.75 10.19
CA LYS A 195 -3.80 16.46 11.43
C LYS A 195 -4.03 15.52 12.58
N ASP A 196 -3.01 15.26 13.40
CA ASP A 196 -3.17 14.35 14.52
C ASP A 196 -3.75 15.01 15.80
N PRO A 197 -4.43 14.24 16.67
CA PRO A 197 -4.98 14.78 17.91
C PRO A 197 -3.89 15.32 18.85
N GLY A 198 -4.03 16.59 19.24
CA GLY A 198 -3.12 17.28 20.15
C GLY A 198 -2.12 18.17 19.44
N GLU A 199 -2.04 18.08 18.11
CA GLU A 199 -1.13 18.89 17.30
C GLU A 199 -1.77 20.21 16.90
N ALA A 200 -0.93 21.22 16.72
CA ALA A 200 -1.36 22.54 16.29
C ALA A 200 -1.90 22.52 14.85
N PHE A 201 -2.78 23.46 14.51
CA PHE A 201 -3.39 23.53 13.18
C PHE A 201 -3.61 24.98 12.77
N PHE A 202 -2.84 25.43 11.78
CA PHE A 202 -2.71 26.85 11.39
C PHE A 202 -2.28 27.78 12.53
N THR A 203 -1.64 27.24 13.57
CA THR A 203 -1.23 27.95 14.79
C THR A 203 0.07 27.35 15.35
N GLY A 204 0.72 28.03 16.29
CA GLY A 204 1.79 27.42 17.09
C GLY A 204 2.99 26.93 16.26
N SER A 205 3.44 25.71 16.54
CA SER A 205 4.46 24.96 15.78
C SER A 205 4.05 24.71 14.32
N ASN A 206 2.76 24.52 14.05
CA ASN A 206 2.24 24.18 12.73
C ASN A 206 1.38 25.29 12.10
N LYS A 207 2.05 26.29 11.53
CA LYS A 207 1.40 27.44 10.87
C LYS A 207 0.85 27.13 9.48
N SER A 208 1.32 26.06 8.86
CA SER A 208 1.00 25.72 7.46
C SER A 208 -0.28 24.88 7.32
N GLY A 209 -0.83 24.37 8.42
CA GLY A 209 -2.09 23.63 8.44
C GLY A 209 -1.90 22.27 9.07
N PHE A 210 -1.88 21.23 8.22
CA PHE A 210 -1.70 19.84 8.61
C PHE A 210 -0.23 19.55 8.95
N ASP A 211 0.05 18.62 9.86
CA ASP A 211 1.41 18.17 10.21
C ASP A 211 1.98 17.28 9.11
N TYR A 212 1.12 16.39 8.61
CA TYR A 212 1.43 15.48 7.55
C TYR A 212 0.83 15.91 6.20
N TYR A 213 1.67 15.87 5.18
CA TYR A 213 1.28 15.98 3.77
C TYR A 213 1.99 14.91 2.96
N SER A 214 1.23 14.14 2.19
CA SER A 214 1.72 13.20 1.20
C SER A 214 1.10 13.45 -0.16
N GLY A 215 1.91 13.31 -1.20
CA GLY A 215 1.48 13.60 -2.56
C GLY A 215 2.23 12.76 -3.56
N HIS A 216 1.50 12.23 -4.55
CA HIS A 216 2.08 11.40 -5.58
C HIS A 216 1.49 11.70 -6.96
N ILE A 217 2.30 11.45 -7.98
CA ILE A 217 1.90 11.37 -9.38
C ILE A 217 2.54 10.10 -9.93
N SER A 218 1.72 9.15 -10.36
CA SER A 218 2.17 7.89 -10.96
C SER A 218 1.59 7.75 -12.34
N PHE A 219 2.42 7.40 -13.32
CA PHE A 219 1.96 7.24 -14.68
C PHE A 219 2.69 6.12 -15.42
N LYS A 220 1.97 5.50 -16.35
CA LYS A 220 2.45 4.42 -17.22
C LYS A 220 2.58 4.95 -18.64
N LEU A 221 3.80 4.98 -19.17
CA LEU A 221 4.08 5.53 -20.49
C LEU A 221 3.74 4.53 -21.59
N ASN A 222 4.29 3.32 -21.47
CA ASN A 222 4.13 2.24 -22.44
C ASN A 222 4.53 0.90 -21.80
N ASN A 223 4.54 -0.18 -22.57
CA ASN A 223 4.90 -1.51 -22.07
C ASN A 223 6.37 -1.65 -21.64
N THR A 224 7.25 -0.74 -22.08
CA THR A 224 8.67 -0.70 -21.69
C THR A 224 8.87 0.14 -20.43
N PHE A 225 8.24 1.30 -20.32
CA PHE A 225 8.23 2.15 -19.13
C PHE A 225 6.93 1.92 -18.37
N GLU A 226 6.94 0.82 -17.60
CA GLU A 226 5.76 0.24 -16.95
C GLU A 226 5.18 1.16 -15.87
N ASN A 227 6.03 1.84 -15.11
CA ASN A 227 5.59 2.79 -14.10
C ASN A 227 6.67 3.83 -13.81
N ILE A 228 6.27 5.10 -13.72
CA ILE A 228 7.07 6.20 -13.18
C ILE A 228 6.25 6.84 -12.08
N SER A 229 6.82 6.93 -10.88
CA SER A 229 6.20 7.53 -9.70
C SER A 229 7.05 8.71 -9.22
N LEU A 230 6.42 9.86 -9.03
CA LEU A 230 7.00 11.10 -8.52
C LEU A 230 6.27 11.50 -7.22
N GLY A 231 7.00 12.04 -6.26
CA GLY A 231 6.48 12.33 -4.93
C GLY A 231 6.62 11.11 -4.02
N ASP A 232 5.53 10.69 -3.39
CA ASP A 232 5.55 9.61 -2.40
C ASP A 232 5.21 8.25 -3.02
N TYR A 233 6.05 7.26 -2.75
CA TYR A 233 5.95 5.93 -3.34
C TYR A 233 6.48 4.84 -2.41
N LEU A 234 6.13 3.59 -2.75
CA LEU A 234 6.61 2.38 -2.12
C LEU A 234 7.46 1.58 -3.09
N VAL A 235 8.43 0.83 -2.55
CA VAL A 235 9.25 -0.11 -3.32
C VAL A 235 9.27 -1.44 -2.59
N ARG A 236 8.49 -2.40 -3.09
CA ARG A 236 8.41 -3.75 -2.50
C ARG A 236 9.19 -4.74 -3.36
N SER A 237 10.15 -5.44 -2.75
CA SER A 237 11.01 -6.38 -3.47
C SER A 237 11.57 -7.50 -2.57
N GLY A 238 12.15 -8.52 -3.19
CA GLY A 238 13.09 -9.40 -2.51
C GLY A 238 12.49 -10.31 -1.46
N GLN A 239 11.19 -10.64 -1.57
CA GLN A 239 10.46 -11.39 -0.52
C GLN A 239 10.54 -10.72 0.87
N GLY A 240 10.85 -9.42 0.90
CA GLY A 240 11.07 -8.64 2.11
C GLY A 240 12.41 -8.86 2.81
N LEU A 241 13.41 -9.47 2.15
CA LEU A 241 14.77 -9.59 2.66
C LEU A 241 15.50 -8.24 2.78
N VAL A 242 15.18 -7.29 1.90
CA VAL A 242 15.84 -5.98 1.82
C VAL A 242 14.86 -4.83 1.90
N LEU A 243 13.79 -4.87 1.09
CA LEU A 243 12.77 -3.82 1.02
C LEU A 243 11.37 -4.42 1.17
N TRP A 244 10.69 -4.08 2.27
CA TRP A 244 9.30 -4.46 2.47
C TRP A 244 8.57 -3.36 3.22
N GLN A 245 7.42 -2.94 2.69
CA GLN A 245 6.51 -1.97 3.32
C GLN A 245 5.05 -2.41 3.06
N GLY A 246 4.73 -3.69 3.24
CA GLY A 246 3.43 -4.22 2.78
C GLY A 246 3.01 -5.55 3.36
N TYR A 247 1.82 -5.97 2.95
CA TYR A 247 1.17 -7.18 3.41
C TYR A 247 1.87 -8.44 2.89
N THR A 248 2.10 -9.39 3.79
CA THR A 248 2.64 -10.72 3.50
C THR A 248 1.57 -11.76 3.80
N THR A 249 1.40 -12.79 2.96
CA THR A 249 0.64 -13.95 3.41
C THR A 249 1.53 -14.80 4.32
N GLY A 250 1.23 -14.85 5.61
CA GLY A 250 1.99 -15.64 6.58
C GLY A 250 1.91 -17.16 6.37
N LYS A 251 2.68 -17.91 7.17
CA LYS A 251 2.67 -19.40 7.19
C LYS A 251 1.27 -19.89 7.59
N SER A 252 0.57 -20.56 6.68
CA SER A 252 -0.62 -21.36 7.02
C SER A 252 -0.34 -22.84 6.73
N GLU A 253 -1.32 -23.72 6.97
CA GLU A 253 -1.27 -25.12 6.53
C GLU A 253 -0.98 -25.28 5.02
N ASN A 254 -1.17 -24.21 4.24
CA ASN A 254 -0.75 -24.14 2.84
C ASN A 254 0.70 -23.66 2.72
N VAL A 255 1.61 -24.62 2.49
CA VAL A 255 3.07 -24.41 2.27
C VAL A 255 3.37 -23.44 1.11
N LEU A 256 2.43 -23.24 0.18
CA LEU A 256 2.57 -22.31 -0.95
C LEU A 256 2.36 -20.83 -0.58
N GLY A 257 1.87 -20.54 0.64
CA GLY A 257 1.61 -19.17 1.11
C GLY A 257 2.86 -18.37 1.52
N ILE A 258 4.05 -19.00 1.54
CA ILE A 258 5.30 -18.39 2.02
C ILE A 258 5.83 -17.32 1.05
N ALA A 259 5.50 -17.42 -0.24
CA ALA A 259 5.97 -16.49 -1.26
C ALA A 259 5.16 -15.18 -1.23
N LYS A 260 5.84 -14.06 -0.93
CA LYS A 260 5.30 -12.72 -0.98
C LYS A 260 5.10 -12.25 -2.41
N THR A 261 3.91 -11.74 -2.70
CA THR A 261 3.59 -11.13 -4.00
C THR A 261 4.06 -9.67 -4.01
N GLY A 262 5.24 -9.41 -4.58
CA GLY A 262 5.77 -8.05 -4.70
C GLY A 262 5.02 -7.22 -5.74
N GLN A 263 4.43 -6.10 -5.33
CA GLN A 263 3.77 -5.13 -6.22
C GLN A 263 4.76 -4.16 -6.91
N GLY A 264 6.07 -4.30 -6.66
CA GLY A 264 7.10 -3.45 -7.24
C GLY A 264 7.04 -2.01 -6.74
N VAL A 265 7.21 -1.05 -7.66
CA VAL A 265 7.06 0.38 -7.40
C VAL A 265 5.60 0.78 -7.54
N ARG A 266 5.01 1.38 -6.51
CA ARG A 266 3.65 1.93 -6.54
C ARG A 266 3.58 3.28 -5.83
N ALA A 267 2.59 4.10 -6.20
CA ALA A 267 2.25 5.29 -5.45
C ALA A 267 1.90 5.00 -3.98
N TYR A 268 2.24 5.93 -3.10
CA TYR A 268 1.86 5.92 -1.70
C TYR A 268 0.69 6.87 -1.46
N THR A 269 -0.39 6.35 -0.87
CA THR A 269 -1.64 7.08 -0.68
C THR A 269 -2.03 7.26 0.78
N SER A 270 -1.24 6.76 1.72
CA SER A 270 -1.62 6.65 3.14
C SER A 270 -0.92 7.69 4.03
N VAL A 271 -1.15 7.57 5.33
CA VAL A 271 -0.77 8.54 6.37
C VAL A 271 0.41 8.12 7.25
N ASP A 272 0.92 6.90 7.07
CA ASP A 272 2.10 6.44 7.81
C ASP A 272 3.34 7.22 7.34
N GLU A 273 3.92 8.00 8.25
CA GLU A 273 5.05 8.88 7.95
C GLU A 273 6.37 8.11 7.71
N ASN A 274 6.43 6.86 8.18
CA ASN A 274 7.68 6.13 8.36
C ASN A 274 8.05 5.34 7.12
N PHE A 275 7.11 4.55 6.59
CA PHE A 275 7.40 3.45 5.66
C PHE A 275 7.09 3.77 4.19
N TYR A 276 7.44 4.97 3.73
CA TYR A 276 7.44 5.36 2.31
C TYR A 276 8.70 6.11 1.87
N PHE A 277 8.89 6.23 0.57
CA PHE A 277 9.96 7.00 -0.07
C PHE A 277 9.39 8.27 -0.70
N ARG A 278 10.13 9.40 -0.60
CA ARG A 278 9.79 10.68 -1.22
C ARG A 278 10.84 11.07 -2.25
N GLY A 279 10.46 11.11 -3.52
CA GLY A 279 11.37 11.45 -4.61
C GLY A 279 10.86 10.94 -5.96
N ALA A 280 11.66 10.12 -6.63
CA ALA A 280 11.29 9.54 -7.92
C ALA A 280 11.67 8.06 -8.00
N ALA A 281 10.80 7.27 -8.61
CA ALA A 281 11.08 5.88 -8.96
C ALA A 281 10.55 5.56 -10.36
N GLY A 282 11.26 4.68 -11.05
CA GLY A 282 10.93 4.28 -12.41
C GLY A 282 11.16 2.79 -12.60
N THR A 283 10.27 2.14 -13.35
CA THR A 283 10.37 0.73 -13.69
C THR A 283 10.40 0.55 -15.20
N VAL A 284 11.47 -0.08 -15.67
CA VAL A 284 11.68 -0.41 -17.07
C VAL A 284 11.60 -1.92 -17.26
N LYS A 285 10.78 -2.36 -18.22
CA LYS A 285 10.60 -3.74 -18.63
C LYS A 285 11.25 -3.96 -19.99
N LEU A 286 12.21 -4.87 -20.05
CA LEU A 286 12.95 -5.26 -21.25
C LEU A 286 12.75 -6.77 -21.48
N GLY A 287 11.72 -7.11 -22.26
CA GLY A 287 11.30 -8.49 -22.47
C GLY A 287 10.90 -9.15 -21.16
N ASN A 288 11.69 -10.13 -20.73
CA ASN A 288 11.48 -10.87 -19.48
C ASN A 288 12.23 -10.31 -18.28
N SER A 289 12.98 -9.22 -18.48
CA SER A 289 13.69 -8.52 -17.41
C SER A 289 12.91 -7.28 -16.98
N ARG A 290 12.95 -6.98 -15.70
CA ARG A 290 12.42 -5.75 -15.11
C ARG A 290 13.49 -5.13 -14.23
N LEU A 291 13.73 -3.84 -14.42
CA LEU A 291 14.63 -3.03 -13.62
C LEU A 291 13.84 -1.86 -13.04
N SER A 292 13.78 -1.78 -11.72
CA SER A 292 13.24 -0.63 -11.01
C SER A 292 14.38 0.14 -10.36
N LEU A 293 14.46 1.44 -10.62
CA LEU A 293 15.40 2.34 -9.96
C LEU A 293 14.61 3.34 -9.14
N PHE A 294 15.14 3.70 -7.98
CA PHE A 294 14.47 4.64 -7.10
C PHE A 294 15.48 5.53 -6.36
N TYR A 295 15.06 6.75 -6.11
CA TYR A 295 15.78 7.75 -5.34
C TYR A 295 14.80 8.47 -4.41
N SER A 296 15.16 8.56 -3.15
CA SER A 296 14.36 9.19 -2.11
C SER A 296 15.21 10.11 -1.28
N HIS A 297 14.68 11.28 -0.97
CA HIS A 297 15.26 12.20 0.00
C HIS A 297 14.14 12.70 0.89
N LYS A 298 14.17 12.33 2.17
CA LYS A 298 13.16 12.77 3.14
C LYS A 298 13.78 13.03 4.50
N ASN A 299 13.02 13.71 5.35
CA ASN A 299 13.38 13.88 6.75
C ASN A 299 12.61 12.85 7.57
N ALA A 300 13.20 12.39 8.66
CA ALA A 300 12.57 11.59 9.69
C ALA A 300 12.70 12.30 11.03
N ASP A 301 11.79 11.94 11.92
CA ASP A 301 11.84 12.30 13.31
C ASP A 301 12.91 11.48 14.00
N GLY A 302 13.78 12.15 14.72
CA GLY A 302 14.94 11.53 15.34
C GLY A 302 15.30 12.20 16.64
N ASN A 303 15.62 11.38 17.64
CA ASN A 303 16.09 11.90 18.91
C ASN A 303 17.55 12.36 18.75
N LEU A 304 17.76 13.68 18.78
CA LEU A 304 19.08 14.28 18.68
C LEU A 304 19.74 14.34 20.06
N GLU A 305 21.00 13.92 20.11
CA GLU A 305 21.83 14.09 21.29
C GLU A 305 22.96 15.08 20.98
N TYR A 306 23.06 16.10 21.83
CA TYR A 306 24.09 17.13 21.74
C TYR A 306 25.21 16.78 22.71
N ASN A 307 26.41 16.59 22.19
CA ASN A 307 27.60 16.43 23.00
C ASN A 307 28.63 17.46 22.55
N ASP A 308 29.10 18.30 23.47
CA ASP A 308 30.05 19.39 23.18
C ASP A 308 31.37 18.93 22.56
N SER A 309 31.69 17.63 22.63
CA SER A 309 32.92 17.03 22.09
C SER A 309 32.74 16.20 20.81
N VAL A 310 31.50 15.87 20.42
CA VAL A 310 31.20 14.98 19.27
C VAL A 310 30.21 15.66 18.34
N ALA A 311 30.37 15.49 17.02
CA ALA A 311 29.39 15.97 16.05
C ALA A 311 27.99 15.43 16.40
N THR A 312 26.96 16.29 16.33
CA THR A 312 25.57 15.94 16.66
C THR A 312 25.16 14.62 16.02
N HIS A 313 24.75 13.66 16.84
CA HIS A 313 24.29 12.33 16.42
C HIS A 313 22.83 12.13 16.81
N PHE A 314 22.21 11.09 16.25
CA PHE A 314 20.87 10.65 16.67
C PHE A 314 20.92 9.22 17.21
N THR A 315 20.09 8.94 18.21
CA THR A 315 20.10 7.67 18.96
C THR A 315 19.01 6.70 18.51
N SER A 316 17.91 7.24 17.99
CA SER A 316 16.77 6.48 17.48
C SER A 316 16.03 7.28 16.40
N LEU A 317 15.33 6.55 15.52
CA LEU A 317 14.31 7.11 14.66
C LEU A 317 12.96 6.89 15.35
N GLN A 318 12.14 7.93 15.42
CA GLN A 318 10.82 7.86 16.01
C GLN A 318 9.83 7.37 14.96
N THR A 319 8.88 6.53 15.37
CA THR A 319 7.85 5.96 14.48
C THR A 319 6.43 6.35 14.87
N SER A 320 6.27 7.15 15.92
CA SER A 320 4.94 7.55 16.40
C SER A 320 4.23 8.53 15.49
N GLY A 321 4.99 9.36 14.75
CA GLY A 321 4.44 10.42 13.89
C GLY A 321 3.62 11.46 14.65
N TYR A 322 3.93 11.70 15.93
CA TYR A 322 3.21 12.66 16.76
C TYR A 322 4.07 13.87 17.07
N HIS A 323 3.52 15.07 16.94
CA HIS A 323 4.14 16.38 17.18
C HIS A 323 3.28 17.26 18.10
N ARG A 324 2.96 16.76 19.30
CA ARG A 324 1.97 17.39 20.21
C ARG A 324 2.63 18.16 21.35
N THR A 325 3.77 17.66 21.82
CA THR A 325 4.55 18.20 22.95
C THR A 325 5.82 18.88 22.49
N GLU A 326 6.43 19.72 23.32
CA GLU A 326 7.67 20.44 22.97
C GLU A 326 8.81 19.51 22.54
N SER A 327 8.99 18.36 23.19
CA SER A 327 10.02 17.38 22.82
C SER A 327 9.72 16.69 21.49
N GLU A 328 8.43 16.37 21.24
CA GLU A 328 8.00 15.77 19.97
C GLU A 328 8.21 16.77 18.80
N ILE A 329 7.88 18.04 19.01
CA ILE A 329 8.09 19.12 18.04
C ILE A 329 9.58 19.39 17.81
N ALA A 330 10.41 19.28 18.85
CA ALA A 330 11.86 19.47 18.73
C ALA A 330 12.56 18.35 17.93
N ASP A 331 12.01 17.13 17.98
CA ASP A 331 12.54 15.97 17.26
C ASP A 331 11.98 15.85 15.82
N GLU A 332 10.94 16.61 15.47
CA GLU A 332 10.27 16.61 14.16
C GLU A 332 11.24 16.91 13.01
N LYS A 333 11.30 16.00 12.01
CA LYS A 333 12.02 16.16 10.73
C LYS A 333 13.49 16.58 10.90
N THR A 334 14.13 16.19 12.00
CA THR A 334 15.51 16.58 12.37
C THR A 334 16.61 15.79 11.66
N VAL A 335 16.33 14.55 11.25
CA VAL A 335 17.29 13.66 10.59
C VAL A 335 16.97 13.59 9.10
N LYS A 336 17.91 14.02 8.26
CA LYS A 336 17.75 13.89 6.80
C LYS A 336 18.33 12.58 6.37
N PHE A 337 17.59 11.84 5.55
CA PHE A 337 18.08 10.58 5.03
C PHE A 337 17.72 10.39 3.56
N THR A 338 18.72 9.87 2.85
CA THR A 338 18.67 9.64 1.41
C THR A 338 18.73 8.15 1.18
N ASN A 339 17.82 7.63 0.38
CA ASN A 339 17.86 6.25 -0.07
C ASN A 339 17.96 6.22 -1.58
N ALA A 340 18.83 5.37 -2.10
CA ALA A 340 18.92 5.10 -3.53
C ALA A 340 19.08 3.61 -3.73
N GLY A 341 18.47 3.06 -4.77
CA GLY A 341 18.58 1.63 -4.98
C GLY A 341 18.01 1.15 -6.30
N GLY A 342 18.20 -0.15 -6.50
CA GLY A 342 17.80 -0.86 -7.69
C GLY A 342 17.22 -2.21 -7.35
N VAL A 343 16.17 -2.58 -8.05
CA VAL A 343 15.57 -3.90 -8.02
C VAL A 343 15.61 -4.45 -9.44
N PHE A 344 16.32 -5.56 -9.62
CA PHE A 344 16.33 -6.31 -10.86
C PHE A 344 15.57 -7.61 -10.69
N THR A 345 14.74 -7.95 -11.67
CA THR A 345 14.05 -9.25 -11.72
C THR A 345 14.12 -9.79 -13.13
N HIS A 346 14.50 -11.05 -13.28
CA HIS A 346 14.48 -11.76 -14.55
C HIS A 346 13.58 -12.99 -14.45
N ARG A 347 12.71 -13.18 -15.45
CA ARG A 347 11.77 -14.30 -15.50
C ARG A 347 12.12 -15.26 -16.65
N PHE A 348 12.47 -16.47 -16.28
CA PHE A 348 12.45 -17.63 -17.18
C PHE A 348 11.07 -18.31 -17.09
N ASN A 349 10.82 -19.37 -17.87
CA ASN A 349 9.52 -20.05 -17.88
C ASN A 349 9.05 -20.53 -16.48
N HIS A 350 9.95 -21.17 -15.73
CA HIS A 350 9.62 -21.78 -14.43
C HIS A 350 10.42 -21.20 -13.27
N LEU A 351 11.28 -20.21 -13.55
CA LEU A 351 12.22 -19.64 -12.58
C LEU A 351 12.17 -18.12 -12.68
N LYS A 352 11.98 -17.46 -11.55
CA LYS A 352 12.16 -16.02 -11.38
C LYS A 352 13.37 -15.81 -10.48
N LEU A 353 14.27 -14.93 -10.89
CA LEU A 353 15.41 -14.49 -10.10
C LEU A 353 15.26 -12.99 -9.81
N GLY A 354 15.53 -12.59 -8.58
CA GLY A 354 15.50 -11.21 -8.12
C GLY A 354 16.82 -10.83 -7.44
N ALA A 355 17.22 -9.58 -7.63
CA ALA A 355 18.34 -8.96 -6.92
C ALA A 355 17.94 -7.54 -6.51
N THR A 356 18.19 -7.19 -5.25
CA THR A 356 17.86 -5.87 -4.68
C THR A 356 19.10 -5.29 -4.04
N VAL A 357 19.38 -4.02 -4.34
CA VAL A 357 20.46 -3.25 -3.71
C VAL A 357 19.91 -1.92 -3.23
N VAL A 358 20.30 -1.52 -2.02
CA VAL A 358 19.86 -0.28 -1.38
C VAL A 358 21.07 0.36 -0.71
N PHE A 359 21.25 1.63 -1.02
CA PHE A 359 22.14 2.54 -0.33
C PHE A 359 21.30 3.49 0.52
N GLN A 360 21.70 3.67 1.77
CA GLN A 360 21.08 4.60 2.71
C GLN A 360 22.16 5.52 3.27
N GLN A 361 21.88 6.82 3.30
CA GLN A 361 22.76 7.84 3.84
C GLN A 361 22.00 8.76 4.78
N PHE A 362 22.50 8.90 6.00
CA PHE A 362 22.04 9.86 6.99
C PHE A 362 22.93 11.11 6.97
N ASP A 363 22.35 12.28 7.21
CA ASP A 363 23.10 13.53 7.35
C ASP A 363 23.88 13.61 8.68
N LYS A 364 23.43 12.86 9.69
CA LYS A 364 24.03 12.72 11.01
C LYS A 364 24.41 11.27 11.28
N PRO A 365 25.46 10.99 12.07
CA PRO A 365 25.81 9.62 12.43
C PRO A 365 24.72 9.00 13.30
N PHE A 366 24.32 7.77 12.96
CA PHE A 366 23.43 6.97 13.79
C PHE A 366 24.23 6.24 14.86
N ILE A 367 24.09 6.64 16.12
CA ILE A 367 24.81 6.03 17.25
C ILE A 367 23.75 5.56 18.23
N ARG A 368 23.51 4.24 18.25
CA ARG A 368 22.51 3.63 19.13
C ARG A 368 22.96 3.67 20.58
N SER A 369 22.00 3.62 21.50
CA SER A 369 22.28 3.46 22.92
C SER A 369 23.05 2.16 23.21
N ASP A 370 23.93 2.21 24.22
CA ASP A 370 24.79 1.09 24.64
C ASP A 370 24.00 0.00 25.37
N GLN A 371 23.18 -0.71 24.62
CA GLN A 371 22.37 -1.84 25.08
C GLN A 371 22.85 -3.12 24.38
N LEU A 372 22.85 -4.25 25.08
CA LEU A 372 23.35 -5.54 24.54
C LEU A 372 22.73 -5.91 23.18
N TYR A 373 21.45 -5.64 22.97
CA TYR A 373 20.76 -5.94 21.71
C TYR A 373 21.17 -5.03 20.53
N ASN A 374 21.88 -3.92 20.79
CA ASN A 374 22.35 -2.99 19.77
C ASN A 374 23.79 -3.29 19.28
N GLN A 375 24.54 -4.17 19.94
CA GLN A 375 25.97 -4.40 19.67
C GLN A 375 26.29 -4.82 18.22
N PHE A 376 25.35 -5.50 17.55
CA PHE A 376 25.51 -5.95 16.16
C PHE A 376 24.63 -5.18 15.18
N ARG A 377 23.98 -4.11 15.62
CA ARG A 377 23.15 -3.27 14.75
C ARG A 377 24.01 -2.22 14.06
N PHE A 378 23.55 -1.78 12.89
CA PHE A 378 24.20 -0.73 12.14
C PHE A 378 24.38 0.54 12.99
N SER A 379 25.58 1.12 12.90
CA SER A 379 25.94 2.44 13.42
C SER A 379 26.82 3.15 12.40
N GLY A 380 26.60 4.45 12.21
CA GLY A 380 27.29 5.27 11.23
C GLY A 380 26.33 6.06 10.34
N THR A 381 26.85 6.63 9.25
CA THR A 381 26.09 7.49 8.33
C THR A 381 25.65 6.77 7.06
N ASN A 382 26.41 5.77 6.59
CA ASN A 382 26.19 5.10 5.32
C ASN A 382 25.93 3.61 5.53
N ASN A 383 24.81 3.10 5.02
CA ASN A 383 24.46 1.69 5.06
C ASN A 383 24.24 1.15 3.65
N TYR A 384 24.73 -0.07 3.40
CA TYR A 384 24.56 -0.78 2.13
C TYR A 384 23.89 -2.12 2.42
N THR A 385 22.74 -2.34 1.81
CA THR A 385 22.00 -3.60 1.94
C THR A 385 21.80 -4.20 0.55
N ALA A 386 22.14 -5.48 0.40
CA ALA A 386 21.92 -6.22 -0.82
C ALA A 386 21.27 -7.57 -0.51
N GLY A 387 20.47 -8.08 -1.44
CA GLY A 387 19.80 -9.36 -1.30
C GLY A 387 19.45 -9.95 -2.65
N ALA A 388 19.36 -11.27 -2.71
CA ALA A 388 18.94 -12.01 -3.87
C ALA A 388 17.83 -12.98 -3.48
N ASP A 389 16.86 -13.15 -4.37
CA ASP A 389 15.71 -14.03 -4.19
C ASP A 389 15.47 -14.86 -5.45
N TYR A 390 14.83 -16.01 -5.28
CA TYR A 390 14.38 -16.83 -6.39
C TYR A 390 13.02 -17.45 -6.10
N LEU A 391 12.24 -17.67 -7.15
CA LEU A 391 10.99 -18.41 -7.11
C LEU A 391 10.97 -19.43 -8.23
N PHE A 392 10.74 -20.70 -7.89
CA PHE A 392 10.59 -21.78 -8.86
C PHE A 392 9.16 -22.31 -8.83
N SER A 393 8.51 -22.34 -9.99
CA SER A 393 7.14 -22.84 -10.15
C SER A 393 7.12 -23.88 -11.27
N LYS A 394 6.64 -25.09 -11.00
CA LYS A 394 6.46 -26.15 -12.00
C LYS A 394 5.04 -26.68 -11.92
N THR A 395 4.27 -26.50 -12.99
CA THR A 395 2.89 -26.97 -13.09
C THR A 395 2.86 -28.50 -13.14
N THR A 396 2.34 -29.14 -12.08
CA THR A 396 2.03 -30.58 -12.11
C THR A 396 0.57 -30.74 -12.48
N ILE A 397 0.30 -31.06 -13.74
CA ILE A 397 -1.06 -31.37 -14.22
C ILE A 397 -1.46 -32.73 -13.63
N ARG A 398 -2.50 -32.78 -12.79
CA ARG A 398 -3.18 -34.03 -12.45
C ARG A 398 -4.31 -34.25 -13.46
N CYS A 399 -4.12 -35.16 -14.40
CA CYS A 399 -5.23 -35.71 -15.17
C CYS A 399 -6.09 -36.58 -14.24
N LEU A 400 -7.27 -36.08 -13.87
CA LEU A 400 -8.31 -36.90 -13.26
C LEU A 400 -8.95 -37.76 -14.35
N ALA A 401 -8.41 -38.96 -14.58
CA ALA A 401 -9.10 -39.98 -15.34
C ALA A 401 -10.28 -40.52 -14.52
N ARG A 402 -11.51 -40.13 -14.88
CA ARG A 402 -12.72 -40.74 -14.36
C ARG A 402 -12.79 -42.17 -14.92
N GLN A 403 -12.48 -43.16 -14.10
CA GLN A 403 -12.71 -44.57 -14.44
C GLN A 403 -14.22 -44.77 -14.61
N PRO A 404 -14.74 -45.18 -15.78
CA PRO A 404 -16.13 -45.56 -15.89
C PRO A 404 -16.33 -46.82 -15.06
N SER A 405 -17.23 -46.76 -14.08
CA SER A 405 -17.69 -47.94 -13.35
C SER A 405 -18.23 -48.94 -14.37
N LEU A 406 -17.51 -50.04 -14.56
CA LEU A 406 -17.98 -51.18 -15.35
C LEU A 406 -19.26 -51.70 -14.71
N ASN A 407 -20.35 -51.58 -15.46
CA ASN A 407 -21.61 -52.28 -15.26
C ASN A 407 -21.34 -53.79 -15.11
N GLN A 408 -21.39 -54.33 -13.90
CA GLN A 408 -21.59 -55.77 -13.69
C GLN A 408 -23.08 -56.08 -13.79
N LYS A 409 -23.51 -56.46 -15.00
CA LYS A 409 -24.72 -57.24 -15.20
C LYS A 409 -24.50 -58.68 -14.71
N ALA A 410 -25.42 -59.13 -13.87
CA ALA A 410 -26.08 -60.44 -13.82
C ALA A 410 -25.26 -61.74 -14.02
N LYS A 411 -25.25 -62.56 -12.96
CA LYS A 411 -25.31 -64.05 -12.86
C LYS A 411 -25.05 -64.36 -11.38
N ARG A 412 -25.88 -65.01 -10.57
CA ARG A 412 -27.03 -65.93 -10.73
C ARG A 412 -28.02 -65.66 -9.62
#